data_AF-A0A182GQE4-F1
#
_entry.id   AF-A0A182GQE4-F1
#
_cell.length_a   1.000
_cell.length_b   1.000
_cell.length_c   1.000
_cell.angle_alpha   90.00
_cell.angle_beta   90.00
_cell.angle_gamma   90.00
#
_symmetry.space_group_name_H-M   'P 1'
#
loop_
_entity.id
_entity.type
_entity.pdbx_description
1 polymer ?
#
loop_
_entity_poly.entity_id
_entity_poly.type
_entity_poly.pdbx_seq_one_letter_code
_entity_poly.pdbx_strand_id
1 'polypeptide(L)' 'MKNYDIFTSCFLEAWMDHGVTEDEVRQMLCKVIRNVHGRERFRRYQNRKRERELTESCIYSDEDDF' A
#
# COMPACT_ATOMS: atom_id res chain seq x y z
N MET A 1 10.65 8.02 -10.19
CA MET A 1 9.86 9.27 -10.31
C MET A 1 10.03 10.06 -9.02
N LYS A 2 10.90 11.07 -8.99
CA LYS A 2 10.92 12.01 -7.86
C LYS A 2 9.68 12.90 -7.99
N ASN A 3 9.01 13.16 -6.88
CA ASN A 3 7.85 14.08 -6.77
C ASN A 3 6.65 13.84 -7.69
N TYR A 4 6.64 12.73 -8.44
CA TYR A 4 5.62 12.40 -9.44
C TYR A 4 5.51 13.40 -10.60
N ASP A 5 6.53 14.23 -10.86
CA ASP A 5 6.49 15.36 -11.82
C ASP A 5 5.90 15.03 -13.19
N ILE A 6 6.29 13.90 -13.80
CA ILE A 6 5.76 13.46 -15.11
C ILE A 6 4.25 13.15 -15.03
N PHE A 7 3.82 12.51 -13.94
CA PHE A 7 2.40 12.21 -13.75
C PHE A 7 1.62 13.50 -13.52
N THR A 8 2.09 14.38 -12.63
CA THR A 8 1.43 15.65 -12.34
C THR A 8 1.34 16.52 -13.60
N SER A 9 2.41 16.63 -14.39
CA SER A 9 2.41 17.42 -15.63
C SER A 9 1.40 16.89 -16.64
N CYS A 10 1.40 15.59 -16.92
CA CYS A 10 0.47 15.00 -17.88
C CYS A 10 -0.99 15.05 -17.39
N PHE A 11 -1.21 14.88 -16.08
CA PHE A 11 -2.56 14.96 -15.50
C PHE A 11 -3.13 16.37 -15.59
N LEU A 12 -2.32 17.38 -15.25
CA LEU A 12 -2.74 18.78 -15.34
C LEU A 12 -3.00 19.19 -16.79
N GLU A 13 -2.15 18.79 -17.73
CA GLU A 13 -2.34 19.06 -19.15
C GLU A 13 -3.67 18.48 -19.66
N ALA A 14 -3.96 17.21 -19.35
CA ALA A 14 -5.15 16.53 -19.85
C ALA A 14 -6.46 16.97 -19.16
N TRP A 15 -6.41 17.57 -17.97
CA TRP A 15 -7.58 18.06 -17.23
C TRP A 15 -7.62 19.58 -17.06
N MET A 16 -6.81 20.31 -17.82
CA MET A 16 -6.71 21.77 -17.75
C MET A 16 -8.09 22.44 -17.95
N ASP A 17 -8.86 21.98 -18.93
CA ASP A 17 -10.19 22.52 -19.25
C ASP A 17 -11.25 22.24 -18.17
N HIS A 18 -10.96 21.31 -17.26
CA HIS A 18 -11.85 20.92 -16.18
C HIS A 18 -11.55 21.67 -14.88
N GLY A 19 -10.60 22.61 -14.92
CA GLY A 19 -10.24 23.44 -13.77
C GLY A 19 -9.45 22.71 -12.69
N VAL A 20 -8.87 21.56 -12.99
CA VAL A 20 -8.06 20.80 -12.03
C VAL A 20 -6.80 21.57 -11.68
N THR A 21 -6.55 21.72 -10.38
CA THR A 21 -5.39 22.44 -9.85
C THR A 21 -4.28 21.48 -9.40
N GLU A 22 -3.05 21.98 -9.38
CA GLU A 22 -1.89 21.23 -8.89
C GLU A 22 -2.06 20.76 -7.44
N ASP A 23 -2.70 21.59 -6.59
CA ASP A 23 -2.94 21.24 -5.20
C ASP A 23 -3.92 20.06 -5.05
N GLU A 24 -4.98 20.01 -5.84
CA GLU A 24 -5.91 18.88 -5.86
C GLU A 24 -5.20 17.59 -6.29
N VAL A 25 -4.36 17.64 -7.33
CA VAL A 25 -3.58 16.49 -7.79
C VAL A 25 -2.63 16.02 -6.69
N ARG A 26 -1.96 16.95 -6.00
CA ARG A 26 -1.10 16.64 -4.86
C ARG A 26 -1.86 15.98 -3.71
N GLN A 27 -3.04 16.49 -3.36
CA GLN A 27 -3.89 15.90 -2.31
C GLN A 27 -4.36 14.49 -2.68
N MET A 28 -4.76 14.27 -3.94
CA MET A 28 -5.13 12.96 -4.47
C MET A 28 -3.97 11.97 -4.39
N LEU A 29 -2.77 12.37 -4.83
CA LEU A 29 -1.56 11.55 -4.75
C LEU A 29 -1.23 11.16 -3.31
N CYS A 30 -1.24 12.12 -2.38
CA CYS A 30 -1.02 11.86 -0.96
C CYS A 30 -1.99 10.79 -0.41
N LYS A 31 -3.27 10.86 -0.79
CA LYS A 31 -4.29 9.89 -0.38
C LYS A 31 -4.03 8.51 -0.96
N VAL A 32 -3.72 8.42 -2.25
CA VAL A 32 -3.43 7.15 -2.93
C VAL A 32 -2.19 6.49 -2.34
N ILE A 33 -1.10 7.24 -2.19
CA ILE A 33 0.17 6.75 -1.62
C ILE A 33 -0.05 6.21 -0.21
N ARG A 34 -0.77 6.95 0.64
CA ARG A 34 -1.13 6.50 1.99
C ARG A 34 -1.91 5.19 1.97
N ASN A 35 -2.88 5.05 1.06
CA ASN A 35 -3.67 3.84 0.93
C ASN A 35 -2.84 2.64 0.43
N VAL A 36 -1.94 2.84 -0.53
CA VAL A 36 -1.04 1.80 -1.03
C VAL A 36 -0.14 1.29 0.09
N HIS A 37 0.51 2.19 0.82
CA HIS A 37 1.35 1.82 1.96
C HIS A 37 0.55 1.18 3.10
N GLY A 38 -0.67 1.65 3.36
CA GLY A 38 -1.57 1.04 4.34
C GLY A 38 -1.91 -0.41 3.99
N ARG A 39 -2.25 -0.68 2.72
CA ARG A 39 -2.52 -2.04 2.22
C ARG A 39 -1.28 -2.92 2.32
N GLU A 40 -0.12 -2.40 1.94
CA GLU A 40 1.12 -3.15 2.04
C GLU A 40 1.46 -3.51 3.49
N ARG A 41 1.33 -2.55 4.41
CA ARG A 41 1.53 -2.76 5.85
C ARG A 41 0.57 -3.83 6.38
N PHE A 42 -0.70 -3.76 6.01
CA PHE A 42 -1.70 -4.73 6.41
C PHE A 42 -1.38 -6.13 5.87
N ARG A 43 -0.99 -6.24 4.59
CA ARG A 43 -0.56 -7.52 3.99
C ARG A 43 0.64 -8.11 4.71
N ARG A 44 1.66 -7.29 5.01
CA ARG A 44 2.84 -7.72 5.78
C ARG A 44 2.46 -8.20 7.18
N TYR A 45 1.51 -7.53 7.83
CA TYR A 45 0.99 -7.96 9.14
C TYR A 45 0.28 -9.32 9.04
N GLN A 46 -0.63 -9.49 8.07
CA GLN A 46 -1.36 -10.74 7.87
C GLN A 46 -0.43 -11.92 7.53
N ASN A 47 0.59 -11.69 6.70
CA ASN A 47 1.58 -12.73 6.39
C ASN A 47 2.34 -13.17 7.65
N ARG A 48 2.82 -12.23 8.48
CA ARG A 48 3.49 -12.58 9.75
C ARG A 48 2.57 -13.29 10.72
N LYS A 49 1.28 -12.91 10.76
CA LYS A 49 0.29 -13.59 11.60
C LYS A 49 0.13 -15.05 11.15
N ARG A 50 -0.06 -15.27 9.85
CA ARG A 50 -0.16 -16.62 9.25
C ARG A 50 1.11 -17.44 9.51
N GLU A 51 2.29 -16.86 9.33
CA GLU A 51 3.56 -17.54 9.60
C GLU A 51 3.66 -18.00 11.06
N ARG A 52 3.25 -17.17 12.03
CA ARG A 52 3.21 -17.57 13.44
C ARG A 52 2.22 -18.70 13.70
N GLU A 53 1.02 -18.61 13.16
CA GLU A 53 -0.01 -19.66 13.31
C GLU A 53 0.48 -21.00 12.73
N LEU A 54 1.17 -20.98 11.58
CA LEU A 54 1.80 -22.18 11.01
C LEU A 54 2.92 -22.72 11.90
N THR A 55 3.83 -21.87 12.36
CA THR A 55 4.92 -22.31 13.25
C THR A 55 4.38 -22.88 14.56
N GLU A 56 3.40 -22.23 15.18
CA GLU A 56 2.75 -22.73 16.39
C GLU A 56 2.09 -24.09 16.13
N SER A 57 1.36 -24.25 15.01
CA SER A 57 0.74 -25.55 14.68
C SER A 57 1.75 -26.69 14.47
N CYS A 58 2.93 -26.38 13.92
CA CYS A 58 4.00 -27.38 13.73
C CYS A 58 4.61 -27.81 15.07
N ILE A 59 4.88 -26.85 15.98
CA ILE A 59 5.43 -27.13 17.31
C ILE A 59 4.51 -28.03 18.13
N TYR A 60 3.19 -27.80 18.10
CA TYR A 60 2.24 -28.66 18.81
C TYR A 60 2.10 -30.06 18.20
N SER A 61 2.36 -30.23 16.90
CA SER A 61 2.32 -31.55 16.26
C SER A 61 3.51 -32.42 16.65
N ASP A 62 4.68 -31.81 16.92
CA ASP A 62 5.91 -32.52 17.29
C ASP A 62 5.94 -32.95 18.77
N GLU A 63 5.12 -32.35 19.65
CA GLU A 63 5.06 -32.68 21.08
C GLU A 63 4.08 -33.82 21.43
N ASP A 64 3.11 -34.13 20.56
CA ASP A 64 2.09 -35.18 20.79
C ASP A 64 2.54 -36.59 20.33
N ASP A 65 3.72 -36.71 19.70
CA ASP A 65 4.26 -37.97 19.12
C ASP A 65 5.29 -38.70 20.03
N PHE A 66 5.42 -38.34 21.32
CA PHE A 66 6.39 -38.94 22.27
C PHE A 66 5.77 -39.56 23.54
#